data_AF-K2EAG0-F1
#
_entry.id   AF-K2EAG0-F1
#
_cell.length_a   1.000
_cell.length_b   1.000
_cell.length_c   1.000
_cell.angle_alpha   90.00
_cell.angle_beta   90.00
_cell.angle_gamma   90.00
#
_symmetry.space_group_name_H-M   'P 1'
#
loop_
_entity.id
_entity.type
_entity.pdbx_description
1 polymer ?
#
loop_
_entity_poly.entity_id
_entity_poly.type
_entity_poly.pdbx_seq_one_letter_code
_entity_poly.pdbx_strand_id
1 'polypeptide(L)'
;MKKFNILFLIFISFSIMSSASEPVSNQTAEDLKKYLSFKIPDPIDIKEHYRFMDSLSRERKINLARELLHNEVTLISYHGCSTLIFEGIEDETVPILAEMVATGKVQHEFENKIGWNWYHQSDDQTLFPRMLIKISEYLLKNIKVYSDDREKYVMNFFDFFLECEGDHSKNNIKSKIKGKRQINCIF
;
A
#
# COMPACT_ATOMS: atom_id res chain seq x y z
N MET A 1 -53.89 -3.03 -26.52
CA MET A 1 -52.72 -3.34 -25.67
C MET A 1 -51.46 -2.89 -26.39
N LYS A 2 -50.85 -1.77 -25.97
CA LYS A 2 -49.61 -1.25 -26.55
C LYS A 2 -48.46 -1.58 -25.59
N LYS A 3 -47.49 -2.36 -26.07
CA LYS A 3 -46.30 -2.76 -25.30
C LYS A 3 -45.40 -1.53 -25.10
N PHE A 4 -45.10 -1.24 -23.84
CA PHE A 4 -44.13 -0.26 -23.37
C PHE A 4 -42.72 -0.63 -23.85
N ASN A 5 -42.01 0.29 -24.50
CA ASN A 5 -40.61 0.13 -24.90
C ASN A 5 -39.74 0.94 -23.93
N ILE A 6 -39.44 0.33 -22.77
CA ILE A 6 -38.55 0.86 -21.72
C ILE A 6 -37.09 0.60 -22.15
N LEU A 7 -36.67 1.19 -23.26
CA LEU A 7 -35.27 1.12 -23.69
C LEU A 7 -34.76 2.44 -24.30
N PHE A 8 -35.48 3.54 -24.08
CA PHE A 8 -35.12 4.86 -24.63
C PHE A 8 -34.80 5.92 -23.56
N LEU A 9 -34.58 5.50 -22.30
CA LEU A 9 -34.30 6.40 -21.16
C LEU A 9 -33.01 6.04 -20.40
N ILE A 10 -31.93 5.68 -21.12
CA ILE A 10 -30.57 5.61 -20.54
C ILE A 10 -29.55 6.21 -21.53
N PHE A 11 -29.86 7.34 -22.16
CA PHE A 11 -28.92 7.99 -23.09
C PHE A 11 -28.77 9.50 -22.93
N ILE A 12 -29.34 10.12 -21.89
CA ILE A 12 -29.22 11.56 -21.66
C ILE A 12 -29.09 11.84 -20.17
N SER A 13 -27.88 11.67 -19.62
CA SER A 13 -27.45 12.41 -18.43
C SER A 13 -25.97 12.17 -18.08
N PHE A 14 -25.04 12.34 -19.03
CA PHE A 14 -23.64 12.56 -18.66
C PHE A 14 -22.92 13.46 -19.68
N SER A 15 -23.45 14.66 -19.80
CA SER A 15 -22.84 15.85 -20.40
C SER A 15 -23.68 16.99 -19.79
N ILE A 16 -23.20 17.97 -19.04
CA ILE A 16 -21.93 18.70 -19.00
C ILE A 16 -21.89 19.41 -17.63
N MET A 17 -20.78 19.40 -16.90
CA MET A 17 -20.38 20.53 -16.03
C MET A 17 -18.89 20.47 -15.64
N SER A 18 -18.09 21.37 -16.24
CA SER A 18 -16.90 22.09 -15.71
C SER A 18 -15.77 21.27 -15.07
N SER A 19 -14.50 21.32 -15.48
CA SER A 19 -13.67 22.37 -16.09
C SER A 19 -12.35 21.75 -16.53
N ALA A 20 -11.80 22.19 -17.68
CA ALA A 20 -10.46 21.90 -18.22
C ALA A 20 -9.51 21.03 -17.38
N SER A 21 -9.44 19.74 -17.72
CA SER A 21 -8.28 18.87 -17.48
C SER A 21 -8.13 17.97 -18.70
N GLU A 22 -7.01 18.07 -19.41
CA GLU A 22 -6.62 17.07 -20.41
C GLU A 22 -6.60 15.67 -19.77
N PRO A 23 -6.81 14.58 -20.53
CA PRO A 23 -7.23 13.30 -19.97
C PRO A 23 -6.09 12.69 -19.14
N VAL A 24 -6.24 12.75 -17.83
CA VAL A 24 -5.36 12.12 -16.83
C VAL A 24 -5.12 10.63 -17.16
N SER A 25 -6.03 9.97 -17.90
CA SER A 25 -5.91 8.57 -18.30
C SER A 25 -4.78 8.26 -19.30
N ASN A 26 -4.48 9.15 -20.27
CA ASN A 26 -3.52 8.81 -21.33
C ASN A 26 -2.07 8.95 -20.84
N GLN A 27 -1.78 9.97 -20.03
CA GLN A 27 -0.45 10.19 -19.50
C GLN A 27 -0.08 9.17 -18.42
N THR A 28 -1.02 8.82 -17.53
CA THR A 28 -0.79 7.76 -16.52
C THR A 28 -0.54 6.41 -17.17
N ALA A 29 -1.22 6.08 -18.28
CA ALA A 29 -0.96 4.85 -19.01
C ALA A 29 0.45 4.79 -19.62
N GLU A 30 0.93 5.88 -20.21
CA GLU A 30 2.31 5.96 -20.72
C GLU A 30 3.34 5.92 -19.59
N ASP A 31 3.06 6.57 -18.46
CA ASP A 31 3.92 6.53 -17.29
C ASP A 31 4.01 5.10 -16.71
N LEU A 32 2.89 4.38 -16.66
CA LEU A 32 2.83 2.97 -16.25
C LEU A 32 3.61 2.07 -17.21
N LYS A 33 3.40 2.24 -18.52
CA LYS A 33 4.14 1.48 -19.55
C LYS A 33 5.64 1.70 -19.43
N LYS A 34 6.06 2.94 -19.19
CA LYS A 34 7.47 3.27 -18.96
C LYS A 34 7.98 2.64 -17.66
N TYR A 35 7.22 2.75 -16.56
CA TYR A 35 7.57 2.11 -15.28
C TYR A 35 7.75 0.59 -15.44
N LEU A 36 6.82 -0.09 -16.11
CA LEU A 36 6.88 -1.54 -16.29
C LEU A 36 7.93 -2.00 -17.34
N SER A 37 8.58 -1.07 -18.05
CA SER A 37 9.63 -1.41 -19.03
C SER A 37 10.99 -1.71 -18.38
N PHE A 38 11.18 -1.30 -17.13
CA PHE A 38 12.37 -1.60 -16.34
C PHE A 38 12.30 -3.04 -15.80
N LYS A 39 13.43 -3.76 -15.76
CA LYS A 39 13.46 -5.16 -15.32
C LYS A 39 13.71 -5.25 -13.82
N ILE A 40 12.64 -5.33 -13.04
CA ILE A 40 12.75 -5.62 -11.60
C ILE A 40 13.06 -7.12 -11.41
N PRO A 41 14.01 -7.53 -10.53
CA PRO A 41 14.68 -6.73 -9.50
C PRO A 41 16.13 -6.32 -9.82
N ASP A 42 16.50 -6.07 -11.08
CA ASP A 42 17.87 -5.64 -11.40
C ASP A 42 18.20 -4.33 -10.63
N PRO A 43 19.28 -4.30 -9.81
CA PRO A 43 19.65 -3.13 -9.02
C PRO A 43 19.85 -1.85 -9.85
N ILE A 44 20.31 -1.98 -11.09
CA ILE A 44 20.47 -0.85 -12.02
C ILE A 44 19.08 -0.28 -12.35
N ASP A 45 18.13 -1.16 -12.67
CA ASP A 45 16.76 -0.78 -13.01
C ASP A 45 16.00 -0.25 -11.79
N ILE A 46 16.30 -0.70 -10.56
CA ILE A 46 15.74 -0.11 -9.33
C ILE A 46 16.13 1.37 -9.20
N LYS A 47 17.38 1.74 -9.51
CA LYS A 47 17.82 3.14 -9.45
C LYS A 47 17.13 4.00 -10.50
N GLU A 48 16.94 3.48 -11.71
CA GLU A 48 16.22 4.18 -12.77
C GLU A 48 14.72 4.32 -12.46
N HIS A 49 14.10 3.36 -11.76
CA HIS A 49 12.74 3.51 -11.25
C HIS A 49 12.59 4.71 -10.33
N TYR A 50 13.46 4.83 -9.31
CA TYR A 50 13.40 5.94 -8.38
C TYR A 50 13.58 7.28 -9.10
N ARG A 51 14.57 7.37 -10.00
CA ARG A 51 14.76 8.57 -10.83
C ARG A 51 13.54 8.90 -11.68
N PHE A 52 12.91 7.89 -12.28
CA PHE A 52 11.71 8.10 -13.06
C PHE A 52 10.57 8.65 -12.19
N MET A 53 10.29 8.02 -11.04
CA MET A 53 9.26 8.48 -10.10
C MET A 53 9.52 9.90 -9.60
N ASP A 54 10.76 10.24 -9.29
CA ASP A 54 11.16 11.58 -8.83
C ASP A 54 11.06 12.65 -9.93
N SER A 55 11.17 12.24 -11.20
CA SER A 55 10.99 13.14 -12.35
C SER A 55 9.51 13.50 -12.62
N LEU A 56 8.56 12.76 -12.03
CA LEU A 56 7.14 13.02 -12.20
C LEU A 56 6.67 14.14 -11.28
N SER A 57 5.75 14.97 -11.77
CA SER A 57 4.97 15.87 -10.90
C SER A 57 4.25 15.06 -9.82
N ARG A 58 4.02 15.65 -8.65
CA ARG A 58 3.32 15.01 -7.52
C ARG A 58 2.03 14.28 -7.94
N GLU A 59 1.16 14.93 -8.71
CA GLU A 59 -0.09 14.34 -9.18
C GLU A 59 0.13 13.06 -10.01
N ARG A 60 1.00 13.15 -11.04
CA ARG A 60 1.37 12.00 -11.86
C ARG A 60 1.98 10.86 -11.05
N LYS A 61 2.84 11.20 -10.08
CA LYS A 61 3.46 10.23 -9.18
C LYS A 61 2.41 9.47 -8.36
N ILE A 62 1.46 10.20 -7.77
CA ILE A 62 0.35 9.62 -6.99
C ILE A 62 -0.53 8.72 -7.88
N ASN A 63 -0.90 9.20 -9.07
CA ASN A 63 -1.76 8.43 -9.97
C ASN A 63 -1.07 7.14 -10.43
N LEU A 64 0.21 7.22 -10.83
CA LEU A 64 0.99 6.03 -11.16
C LEU A 64 1.09 5.09 -9.95
N ALA A 65 1.39 5.60 -8.75
CA ALA A 65 1.52 4.76 -7.56
C ALA A 65 0.24 3.98 -7.22
N ARG A 66 -0.94 4.57 -7.46
CA ARG A 66 -2.24 3.89 -7.32
C ARG A 66 -2.40 2.74 -8.32
N GLU A 67 -2.01 2.93 -9.57
CA GLU A 67 -2.01 1.86 -10.58
C GLU A 67 -1.09 0.70 -10.19
N LEU A 68 0.00 0.97 -9.47
CA LEU A 68 0.94 -0.06 -9.03
C LEU A 68 0.44 -0.89 -7.84
N LEU A 69 -0.52 -0.40 -7.03
CA LEU A 69 -0.93 -1.05 -5.77
C LEU A 69 -1.37 -2.50 -5.92
N HIS A 70 -1.98 -2.85 -7.04
CA HIS A 70 -2.53 -4.19 -7.29
C HIS A 70 -1.69 -5.02 -8.27
N ASN A 71 -0.45 -4.61 -8.52
CA ASN A 71 0.45 -5.38 -9.38
C ASN A 71 0.74 -6.77 -8.77
N GLU A 72 0.74 -7.80 -9.62
CA GLU A 72 0.99 -9.18 -9.21
C GLU A 72 2.40 -9.38 -8.63
N VAL A 73 3.37 -8.60 -9.13
CA VAL A 73 4.74 -8.55 -8.59
C VAL A 73 4.73 -7.74 -7.30
N THR A 74 4.93 -8.40 -6.16
CA THR A 74 4.81 -7.78 -4.84
C THR A 74 5.74 -6.58 -4.67
N LEU A 75 6.97 -6.64 -5.21
CA LEU A 75 7.90 -5.53 -5.13
C LEU A 75 7.39 -4.27 -5.85
N ILE A 76 6.68 -4.42 -6.98
CA ILE A 76 6.05 -3.30 -7.69
C ILE A 76 4.91 -2.70 -6.84
N SER A 77 4.05 -3.55 -6.30
CA SER A 77 2.97 -3.13 -5.40
C SER A 77 3.51 -2.41 -4.16
N TYR A 78 4.61 -2.91 -3.58
CA TYR A 78 5.27 -2.30 -2.43
C TYR A 78 5.88 -0.93 -2.77
N HIS A 79 6.43 -0.74 -3.98
CA HIS A 79 6.90 0.55 -4.45
C HIS A 79 5.75 1.56 -4.60
N GLY A 80 4.60 1.12 -5.13
CA GLY A 80 3.37 1.92 -5.15
C GLY A 80 2.95 2.35 -3.75
N CYS A 81 2.91 1.42 -2.80
CA CYS A 81 2.62 1.71 -1.39
C CYS A 81 3.60 2.72 -0.80
N SER A 82 4.91 2.48 -0.95
CA SER A 82 5.95 3.37 -0.39
C SER A 82 5.85 4.78 -0.96
N THR A 83 5.58 4.90 -2.26
CA THR A 83 5.39 6.21 -2.90
C THR A 83 4.21 6.95 -2.28
N LEU A 84 3.04 6.30 -2.15
CA LEU A 84 1.86 6.94 -1.54
C LEU A 84 2.10 7.32 -0.08
N ILE A 85 2.83 6.50 0.67
CA ILE A 85 3.21 6.79 2.06
C ILE A 85 4.07 8.05 2.14
N PHE A 86 5.11 8.17 1.31
CA PHE A 86 5.96 9.39 1.28
C PHE A 86 5.20 10.63 0.83
N GLU A 87 4.12 10.48 0.05
CA GLU A 87 3.24 11.58 -0.37
C GLU A 87 2.13 11.90 0.66
N GLY A 88 2.11 11.19 1.81
CA GLY A 88 1.16 11.39 2.91
C GLY A 88 -0.18 10.65 2.76
N ILE A 89 -0.29 9.74 1.78
CA ILE A 89 -1.50 8.99 1.43
C ILE A 89 -1.39 7.56 2.02
N GLU A 90 -1.24 7.51 3.33
CA GLU A 90 -0.91 6.27 4.04
C GLU A 90 -2.08 5.27 4.06
N ASP A 91 -3.30 5.75 4.30
CA ASP A 91 -4.46 4.89 4.60
C ASP A 91 -4.87 4.03 3.40
N GLU A 92 -4.63 4.48 2.18
CA GLU A 92 -4.87 3.70 0.95
C GLU A 92 -3.97 2.45 0.86
N THR A 93 -2.80 2.48 1.51
CA THR A 93 -1.79 1.41 1.40
C THR A 93 -1.93 0.33 2.46
N VAL A 94 -2.58 0.65 3.59
CA VAL A 94 -2.71 -0.24 4.75
C VAL A 94 -3.33 -1.60 4.41
N PRO A 95 -4.44 -1.69 3.65
CA PRO A 95 -5.02 -2.98 3.29
C PRO A 95 -4.07 -3.85 2.45
N ILE A 96 -3.31 -3.23 1.55
CA ILE A 96 -2.38 -3.92 0.65
C ILE A 96 -1.18 -4.45 1.43
N LEU A 97 -0.59 -3.63 2.30
CA LEU A 97 0.53 -4.04 3.15
C LEU A 97 0.10 -5.12 4.15
N ALA A 98 -1.10 -5.02 4.71
CA ALA A 98 -1.67 -6.07 5.55
C ALA A 98 -1.88 -7.38 4.77
N GLU A 99 -2.29 -7.33 3.50
CA GLU A 99 -2.40 -8.52 2.65
C GLU A 99 -1.02 -9.14 2.39
N MET A 100 0.02 -8.34 2.14
CA MET A 100 1.40 -8.82 2.00
C MET A 100 1.89 -9.54 3.26
N VAL A 101 1.56 -9.01 4.44
CA VAL A 101 1.86 -9.67 5.72
C VAL A 101 1.10 -10.98 5.83
N ALA A 102 -0.22 -10.96 5.65
CA ALA A 102 -1.09 -12.11 5.86
C ALA A 102 -0.88 -13.23 4.82
N THR A 103 -0.20 -12.97 3.71
CA THR A 103 0.18 -13.97 2.70
C THR A 103 1.63 -14.45 2.84
N GLY A 104 2.36 -13.96 3.85
CA GLY A 104 3.75 -14.35 4.10
C GLY A 104 4.78 -13.67 3.18
N LYS A 105 4.34 -12.79 2.28
CA LYS A 105 5.22 -12.13 1.30
C LYS A 105 6.26 -11.25 1.98
N VAL A 106 5.92 -10.60 3.10
CA VAL A 106 6.87 -9.82 3.91
C VAL A 106 8.05 -10.66 4.39
N GLN A 107 7.77 -11.89 4.84
CA GLN A 107 8.78 -12.81 5.34
C GLN A 107 9.63 -13.39 4.21
N HIS A 108 8.98 -13.85 3.13
CA HIS A 108 9.63 -14.63 2.08
C HIS A 108 10.27 -13.78 0.98
N GLU A 109 9.63 -12.67 0.59
CA GLU A 109 10.11 -11.81 -0.52
C GLU A 109 10.92 -10.61 -0.03
N PHE A 110 10.66 -10.13 1.19
CA PHE A 110 11.34 -8.95 1.75
C PHE A 110 12.27 -9.28 2.94
N GLU A 111 12.43 -10.54 3.33
CA GLU A 111 13.27 -10.94 4.47
C GLU A 111 12.93 -10.18 5.77
N ASN A 112 11.65 -9.89 6.00
CA ASN A 112 11.15 -9.04 7.11
C ASN A 112 11.59 -7.56 7.07
N LYS A 113 12.11 -7.06 5.94
CA LYS A 113 12.57 -5.66 5.78
C LYS A 113 11.46 -4.71 5.29
N ILE A 114 10.19 -5.00 5.58
CA ILE A 114 9.09 -4.08 5.30
C ILE A 114 9.30 -2.78 6.07
N GLY A 115 9.13 -1.64 5.38
CA GLY A 115 9.29 -0.32 5.97
C GLY A 115 10.73 0.13 6.22
N TRP A 116 11.74 -0.63 5.77
CA TRP A 116 13.14 -0.22 5.88
C TRP A 116 13.40 1.15 5.26
N ASN A 117 12.80 1.42 4.09
CA ASN A 117 12.90 2.73 3.43
C ASN A 117 12.16 3.83 4.19
N TRP A 118 11.03 3.55 4.83
CA TRP A 118 10.31 4.54 5.63
C TRP A 118 11.14 5.02 6.83
N TYR A 119 11.98 4.14 7.39
CA TYR A 119 12.89 4.49 8.47
C TYR A 119 14.14 5.23 7.97
N HIS A 120 14.78 4.76 6.91
CA HIS A 120 16.09 5.27 6.48
C HIS A 120 16.04 6.42 5.48
N GLN A 121 14.90 6.65 4.82
CA GLN A 121 14.76 7.65 3.75
C GLN A 121 13.73 8.74 4.06
N SER A 122 13.06 8.67 5.22
CA SER A 122 12.14 9.72 5.66
C SER A 122 12.80 10.65 6.67
N ASP A 123 12.54 11.95 6.53
CA ASP A 123 12.83 12.92 7.59
C ASP A 123 11.84 12.79 8.77
N ASP A 124 10.70 12.12 8.57
CA ASP A 124 9.73 11.83 9.60
C ASP A 124 10.10 10.52 10.33
N GLN A 125 10.82 10.65 11.44
CA GLN A 125 11.20 9.53 12.31
C GLN A 125 10.01 8.75 12.89
N THR A 126 8.79 9.31 12.81
CA THR A 126 7.57 8.64 13.25
C THR A 126 6.88 7.85 12.13
N LEU A 127 7.31 7.98 10.87
CA LEU A 127 6.66 7.34 9.73
C LEU A 127 6.62 5.81 9.87
N PHE A 128 7.76 5.21 10.16
CA PHE A 128 7.86 3.77 10.36
C PHE A 128 6.95 3.25 11.49
N PRO A 129 7.04 3.73 12.75
CA PRO A 129 6.15 3.27 13.80
C PRO A 129 4.67 3.58 13.51
N ARG A 130 4.35 4.72 12.88
CA ARG A 130 2.99 5.08 12.48
C ARG A 130 2.41 4.06 11.49
N MET A 131 3.16 3.70 10.47
CA MET A 131 2.72 2.70 9.49
C MET A 131 2.58 1.30 10.11
N LEU A 132 3.53 0.89 10.97
CA LEU A 132 3.42 -0.36 11.71
C LEU A 132 2.13 -0.42 12.53
N ILE A 133 1.81 0.64 13.28
CA ILE A 133 0.57 0.73 14.07
C ILE A 133 -0.66 0.56 13.18
N LYS A 134 -0.73 1.30 12.06
CA LYS A 134 -1.87 1.22 11.13
C LYS A 134 -2.05 -0.18 10.56
N ILE A 135 -0.97 -0.82 10.13
CA ILE A 135 -0.99 -2.20 9.62
C ILE A 135 -1.43 -3.18 10.72
N SER A 136 -0.86 -3.07 11.92
CA SER A 136 -1.21 -3.94 13.05
C SER A 136 -2.69 -3.82 13.45
N GLU A 137 -3.23 -2.59 13.48
CA GLU A 137 -4.64 -2.36 13.78
C GLU A 137 -5.56 -2.97 12.72
N TYR A 138 -5.19 -2.84 11.45
CA TYR A 138 -5.94 -3.45 10.34
C TYR A 138 -5.92 -4.98 10.43
N LEU A 139 -4.74 -5.58 10.63
CA LEU A 139 -4.58 -7.02 10.81
C LEU A 139 -5.41 -7.54 12.00
N LEU A 140 -5.31 -6.88 13.15
CA LEU A 140 -6.05 -7.28 14.35
C LEU A 140 -7.58 -7.17 14.18
N LYS A 141 -8.05 -6.17 13.43
CA LYS A 141 -9.47 -6.01 13.12
C LYS A 141 -9.98 -7.15 12.24
N ASN A 142 -9.15 -7.67 11.34
CA ASN A 142 -9.51 -8.68 10.35
C ASN A 142 -9.04 -10.10 10.69
N ILE A 143 -8.42 -10.31 11.86
CA ILE A 143 -7.77 -11.58 12.23
C ILE A 143 -8.69 -12.81 12.06
N LYS A 144 -9.98 -12.67 12.39
CA LYS A 144 -10.98 -13.75 12.30
C LYS A 144 -11.33 -14.19 10.87
N VAL A 145 -10.89 -13.45 9.86
CA VAL A 145 -11.18 -13.72 8.45
C VAL A 145 -10.04 -14.53 7.82
N TYR A 146 -8.87 -14.57 8.45
CA TYR A 146 -7.72 -15.32 7.94
C TYR A 146 -7.87 -16.81 8.22
N SER A 147 -7.45 -17.64 7.26
CA SER A 147 -7.26 -19.08 7.48
C SER A 147 -6.05 -19.31 8.40
N ASP A 148 -5.94 -20.50 8.99
CA ASP A 148 -4.87 -20.88 9.91
C ASP A 148 -3.46 -20.56 9.35
N ASP A 149 -3.21 -20.86 8.07
CA ASP A 149 -1.94 -20.57 7.41
C ASP A 149 -1.63 -19.07 7.30
N ARG A 150 -2.66 -18.24 7.06
CA ARG A 150 -2.52 -16.79 6.97
C ARG A 150 -2.37 -16.17 8.36
N GLU A 151 -3.14 -16.66 9.32
CA GLU A 151 -3.07 -16.24 10.73
C GLU A 151 -1.65 -16.42 11.27
N LYS A 152 -0.99 -17.54 10.96
CA LYS A 152 0.42 -17.78 11.32
C LYS A 152 1.35 -16.64 10.88
N TYR A 153 1.23 -16.15 9.65
CA TYR A 153 2.09 -15.05 9.17
C TYR A 153 1.78 -13.73 9.90
N VAL A 154 0.52 -13.50 10.24
CA VAL A 154 0.11 -12.34 11.03
C VAL A 154 0.66 -12.41 12.45
N MET A 155 0.64 -13.58 13.10
CA MET A 155 1.23 -13.77 14.43
C MET A 155 2.74 -13.57 14.41
N ASN A 156 3.44 -14.12 13.41
CA ASN A 156 4.88 -13.88 13.24
C ASN A 156 5.20 -12.40 13.08
N PHE A 157 4.35 -11.64 12.38
CA PHE A 157 4.50 -10.18 12.26
C PHE A 157 4.32 -9.48 13.61
N PHE A 158 3.34 -9.88 14.42
CA PHE A 158 3.17 -9.34 15.77
C PHE A 158 4.33 -9.71 16.69
N ASP A 159 4.87 -10.91 16.61
CA ASP A 159 6.04 -11.30 17.39
C ASP A 159 7.24 -10.44 17.04
N PHE A 160 7.53 -10.30 15.74
CA PHE A 160 8.70 -9.56 15.28
C PHE A 160 8.62 -8.04 15.55
N PHE A 161 7.48 -7.40 15.26
CA PHE A 161 7.37 -5.94 15.34
C PHE A 161 6.76 -5.40 16.62
N LEU A 162 5.95 -6.20 17.32
CA LEU A 162 5.29 -5.80 18.57
C LEU A 162 5.84 -6.53 19.80
N GLU A 163 6.76 -7.49 19.64
CA GLU A 163 7.35 -8.27 20.73
C GLU A 163 6.24 -8.96 21.55
N CYS A 164 5.28 -9.60 20.86
CA CYS A 164 4.13 -10.28 21.45
C CYS A 164 4.39 -11.77 21.78
N GLU A 165 5.66 -12.18 21.87
CA GLU A 165 6.06 -13.59 22.01
C GLU A 165 5.24 -14.34 23.07
N GLY A 166 4.45 -15.34 22.63
CA GLY A 166 3.70 -16.25 23.49
C GLY A 166 2.31 -15.81 23.95
N ASP A 167 1.93 -14.53 23.81
CA ASP A 167 0.57 -14.04 24.12
C ASP A 167 0.00 -13.17 22.99
N HIS A 168 -0.70 -13.80 22.06
CA HIS A 168 -1.41 -13.12 20.97
C HIS A 168 -2.84 -12.69 21.36
N SER A 169 -3.15 -12.59 22.66
CA SER A 169 -4.46 -12.08 23.08
C SER A 169 -4.67 -10.67 22.53
N LYS A 170 -5.91 -10.40 22.10
CA LYS A 170 -6.29 -9.08 21.55
C LYS A 170 -5.95 -7.92 22.49
N ASN A 171 -5.98 -8.15 23.80
CA ASN A 171 -5.63 -7.16 24.81
C ASN A 171 -4.11 -6.90 24.85
N ASN A 172 -3.28 -7.95 24.79
CA ASN A 172 -1.82 -7.78 24.73
C ASN A 172 -1.40 -7.02 23.47
N ILE A 173 -1.88 -7.45 22.29
CA ILE A 173 -1.56 -6.78 21.01
C ILE A 173 -1.96 -5.30 21.05
N LYS A 174 -3.17 -4.97 21.53
CA LYS A 174 -3.61 -3.58 21.69
C LYS A 174 -2.72 -2.78 22.65
N SER A 175 -2.30 -3.40 23.75
CA SER A 175 -1.40 -2.77 24.72
C SER A 175 -0.05 -2.43 24.08
N LYS A 176 0.54 -3.38 23.33
CA LYS A 176 1.81 -3.18 22.62
C LYS A 176 1.71 -2.10 21.54
N ILE A 177 0.63 -2.10 20.74
CA ILE A 177 0.36 -1.03 19.76
C ILE A 177 0.31 0.34 20.47
N LYS A 178 -0.39 0.43 21.62
CA LYS A 178 -0.47 1.67 22.40
C LYS A 178 0.90 2.09 22.95
N GLY A 179 1.72 1.14 23.38
CA GLY A 179 3.10 1.38 23.82
C GLY A 179 3.98 1.94 22.70
N LYS A 180 3.90 1.39 21.48
CA LYS A 180 4.68 1.88 20.34
C LYS A 180 4.29 3.29 19.89
N ARG A 181 3.06 3.75 20.16
CA ARG A 181 2.66 5.17 19.94
C ARG A 181 3.44 6.17 20.81
N GLN A 182 4.09 5.71 21.88
CA GLN A 182 4.80 6.56 22.85
C GLN A 182 6.33 6.54 22.65
N ILE A 183 6.84 5.71 21.74
CA ILE A 183 8.27 5.56 21.50
C ILE A 183 8.62 6.35 20.23
N ASN A 184 9.44 7.40 20.38
CA ASN A 184 10.26 7.87 19.26
C ASN A 184 11.26 6.75 18.99
N CYS A 185 11.07 6.01 17.90
CA CYS A 185 11.93 4.88 17.57
C CYS A 185 13.37 5.37 17.36
N ILE A 186 14.26 5.00 18.29
CA ILE A 186 15.69 4.97 18.08
C ILE A 186 16.00 3.50 17.73
N PHE A 187 16.16 3.20 16.45
CA PHE A 187 16.71 1.93 15.95
C PHE A 187 18.12 2.15 15.39
#